data_AF-A0A7K3HGD0-F1
#
_entry.id   AF-A0A7K3HGD0-F1
#
_cell.length_a   1.000
_cell.length_b   1.000
_cell.length_c   1.000
_cell.angle_alpha   90.00
_cell.angle_beta   90.00
_cell.angle_gamma   90.00
#
_symmetry.space_group_name_H-M   'P 1'
#
loop_
_entity.id
_entity.type
_entity.pdbx_description
1 polymer ?
#
loop_
_entity_poly.entity_id
_entity_poly.type
_entity_poly.pdbx_seq_one_letter_code
_entity_poly.pdbx_strand_id
1 'polypeptide(L)'
;MNAYTKAGSEPHGSQGLSSEARNLHWLLTNLVEEVPGVHSVAVVSSDGLLLLSSDPGMGVLPADAAGNGAGNGNGRGGGTTAADDGSGPKGSSADLATIVSGVGALTHGASKLMDAGPVKQTMIAMDEGSVFVMSISDGSLLGAHATPDCDMSVVAYHMALFVGRAGHVLTPELRNELRQSLESRT
;
A
#
# COMPACT_ATOMS: atom_id res chain seq x y z
N MET A 1 -11.19 45.51 29.86
CA MET A 1 -10.96 44.15 30.40
C MET A 1 -10.97 43.18 29.20
N ASN A 2 -9.77 42.73 28.80
CA ASN A 2 -9.46 41.69 27.80
C ASN A 2 -10.18 40.36 28.13
N ALA A 3 -10.27 39.31 27.32
CA ALA A 3 -10.02 38.94 25.91
C ALA A 3 -10.34 37.42 25.85
N TYR A 4 -10.72 36.85 24.71
CA TYR A 4 -10.17 35.60 24.15
C TYR A 4 -10.96 35.15 22.91
N THR A 5 -10.35 35.43 21.75
CA THR A 5 -10.50 34.70 20.50
C THR A 5 -10.05 33.26 20.67
N LYS A 6 -10.76 32.29 20.08
CA LYS A 6 -10.10 31.11 19.50
C LYS A 6 -10.90 30.58 18.31
N ALA A 7 -10.45 30.98 17.13
CA ALA A 7 -10.63 30.22 15.90
C ALA A 7 -9.69 28.99 15.94
N GLY A 8 -10.09 27.90 15.27
CA GLY A 8 -9.18 26.86 14.82
C GLY A 8 -9.48 25.45 15.33
N SER A 9 -10.06 24.64 14.44
CA SER A 9 -9.52 23.32 14.10
C SER A 9 -10.04 22.91 12.72
N GLU A 10 -9.51 23.56 11.67
CA GLU A 10 -9.50 23.00 10.32
C GLU A 10 -8.53 21.80 10.29
N PRO A 11 -8.83 20.69 9.58
CA PRO A 11 -7.87 19.62 9.42
C PRO A 11 -6.76 20.10 8.47
N HIS A 12 -5.62 20.46 9.04
CA HIS A 12 -4.43 20.82 8.28
C HIS A 12 -3.82 19.58 7.61
N GLY A 13 -3.84 19.54 6.27
CA GLY A 13 -3.09 18.56 5.47
C GLY A 13 -3.70 18.12 4.12
N SER A 14 -4.33 19.02 3.34
CA SER A 14 -4.77 18.67 1.96
C SER A 14 -4.88 19.89 1.02
N GLN A 15 -3.96 20.85 1.10
CA GLN A 15 -3.93 21.93 0.12
C GLN A 15 -3.33 21.41 -1.20
N GLY A 16 -4.19 20.96 -2.12
CA GLY A 16 -3.82 20.66 -3.51
C GLY A 16 -4.57 19.51 -4.19
N LEU A 17 -5.22 18.62 -3.44
CA LEU A 17 -5.89 17.45 -4.01
C LEU A 17 -7.33 17.74 -4.46
N SER A 18 -7.72 17.17 -5.59
CA SER A 18 -9.09 17.13 -6.12
C SER A 18 -10.05 16.45 -5.13
N SER A 19 -11.35 16.70 -5.32
CA SER A 19 -12.42 16.05 -4.55
C SER A 19 -12.34 14.52 -4.67
N GLU A 20 -12.01 14.03 -5.85
CA GLU A 20 -11.89 12.64 -6.23
C GLU A 20 -10.72 11.98 -5.49
N ALA A 21 -9.54 12.62 -5.47
CA ALA A 21 -8.37 12.15 -4.73
C ALA A 21 -8.65 12.05 -3.23
N ARG A 22 -9.30 13.08 -2.66
CA ARG A 22 -9.69 13.09 -1.24
C ARG A 22 -10.72 12.01 -0.92
N ASN A 23 -11.69 11.79 -1.80
CA ASN A 23 -12.71 10.76 -1.64
C ASN A 23 -12.08 9.36 -1.65
N LEU A 24 -11.10 9.10 -2.52
CA LEU A 24 -10.38 7.83 -2.54
C LEU A 24 -9.54 7.62 -1.28
N HIS A 25 -8.87 8.66 -0.80
CA HIS A 25 -8.11 8.57 0.46
C HIS A 25 -9.04 8.24 1.64
N TRP A 26 -10.17 8.93 1.75
CA TRP A 26 -11.20 8.63 2.75
C TRP A 26 -11.71 7.19 2.63
N LEU A 27 -12.00 6.72 1.41
CA LEU A 27 -12.49 5.36 1.18
C LEU A 27 -11.47 4.29 1.63
N LEU A 28 -10.19 4.59 1.44
CA LEU A 28 -9.10 3.72 1.84
C LEU A 28 -8.98 3.67 3.37
N THR A 29 -8.99 4.82 4.05
CA THR A 29 -9.00 4.89 5.52
C THR A 29 -10.22 4.18 6.11
N ASN A 30 -11.40 4.40 5.53
CA ASN A 30 -12.64 3.75 5.96
C ASN A 30 -12.57 2.22 5.81
N LEU A 31 -11.81 1.68 4.85
CA LEU A 31 -11.61 0.23 4.74
C LEU A 31 -10.88 -0.32 5.96
N VAL A 32 -9.82 0.37 6.41
CA VAL A 32 -9.05 -0.04 7.59
C VAL A 32 -9.89 0.06 8.85
N GLU A 33 -10.72 1.11 8.96
CA GLU A 33 -11.58 1.33 10.13
C GLU A 33 -12.75 0.34 10.23
N GLU A 34 -13.37 -0.03 9.11
CA GLU A 34 -14.55 -0.91 9.08
C GLU A 34 -14.21 -2.40 9.10
N VAL A 35 -12.96 -2.79 8.80
CA VAL A 35 -12.56 -4.19 8.69
C VAL A 35 -11.66 -4.60 9.85
N PRO A 36 -12.18 -5.33 10.85
CA PRO A 36 -11.37 -5.87 11.93
C PRO A 36 -10.22 -6.71 11.42
N GLY A 37 -9.03 -6.47 11.95
CA GLY A 37 -7.81 -7.19 11.60
C GLY A 37 -7.04 -6.61 10.42
N VAL A 38 -7.59 -5.66 9.64
CA VAL A 38 -6.79 -4.95 8.62
C VAL A 38 -5.91 -3.89 9.29
N HIS A 39 -4.61 -3.92 9.01
CA HIS A 39 -3.62 -2.99 9.56
C HIS A 39 -3.29 -1.85 8.61
N SER A 40 -3.07 -2.18 7.34
CA SER A 40 -2.71 -1.19 6.33
C SER A 40 -3.22 -1.60 4.95
N VAL A 41 -3.50 -0.58 4.16
CA VAL A 41 -4.00 -0.71 2.79
C VAL A 41 -3.21 0.25 1.91
N ALA A 42 -2.89 -0.20 0.70
CA ALA A 42 -2.19 0.61 -0.29
C ALA A 42 -2.78 0.38 -1.68
N VAL A 43 -2.83 1.44 -2.49
CA VAL A 43 -3.12 1.35 -3.92
C VAL A 43 -1.83 1.63 -4.67
N VAL A 44 -1.47 0.72 -5.56
CA VAL A 44 -0.27 0.80 -6.40
C VAL A 44 -0.67 0.86 -7.86
N SER A 45 -0.07 1.76 -8.62
CA SER A 45 -0.22 1.83 -10.07
C SER A 45 0.42 0.61 -10.77
N SER A 46 0.04 0.35 -12.01
CA SER A 46 0.59 -0.74 -12.84
C SER A 46 2.10 -0.66 -13.07
N ASP A 47 2.69 0.52 -12.91
CA ASP A 47 4.15 0.75 -12.99
C ASP A 47 4.88 0.52 -11.64
N GLY A 48 4.14 0.08 -10.62
CA GLY A 48 4.68 -0.30 -9.32
C GLY A 48 4.81 0.84 -8.31
N LEU A 49 4.29 2.03 -8.63
CA LEU A 49 4.35 3.20 -7.76
C LEU A 49 3.14 3.31 -6.84
N LEU A 50 3.38 3.69 -5.59
CA LEU A 50 2.34 3.99 -4.62
C LEU A 50 1.49 5.19 -5.08
N LEU A 51 0.17 5.04 -5.04
CA LEU A 51 -0.81 6.10 -5.35
C LEU A 51 -1.53 6.58 -4.09
N LEU A 52 -1.91 5.65 -3.20
CA LEU A 52 -2.66 5.92 -1.97
C LEU A 52 -2.21 4.97 -0.87
N SER A 53 -2.24 5.44 0.37
CA SER A 53 -1.95 4.64 1.57
C SER A 53 -2.90 5.03 2.70
N SER A 54 -3.24 4.06 3.56
CA SER A 54 -3.93 4.32 4.83
C SER A 54 -3.01 4.84 5.92
N ASP A 55 -1.72 4.56 5.81
CA ASP A 55 -0.72 4.98 6.79
C ASP A 55 -0.34 6.44 6.54
N PRO A 56 -0.57 7.36 7.50
CA PRO A 56 -0.19 8.76 7.37
C PRO A 56 1.34 8.97 7.40
N GLY A 57 2.14 7.93 7.67
CA GLY A 57 3.54 8.03 8.06
C GLY A 57 4.62 8.00 6.97
N MET A 58 4.35 7.71 5.69
CA MET A 58 5.47 7.62 4.73
C MET A 58 5.15 8.01 3.28
N GLY A 59 5.88 9.02 2.79
CA GLY A 59 6.28 9.13 1.39
C GLY A 59 7.64 8.46 1.20
N VAL A 60 7.75 7.66 0.13
CA VAL A 60 8.97 7.12 -0.49
C VAL A 60 9.60 5.86 0.15
N LEU A 61 9.76 4.84 -0.71
CA LEU A 61 10.78 3.80 -0.62
C LEU A 61 12.07 4.32 -1.28
N PRO A 62 13.26 4.18 -0.68
CA PRO A 62 14.49 4.52 -1.36
C PRO A 62 14.69 3.59 -2.58
N ALA A 63 15.06 4.20 -3.71
CA ALA A 63 15.22 3.54 -5.01
C ALA A 63 16.39 2.54 -5.07
N ASP A 64 17.03 2.23 -3.94
CA ASP A 64 18.21 1.38 -3.81
C ASP A 64 17.91 -0.07 -3.39
N ALA A 65 16.67 -0.40 -3.01
CA ALA A 65 16.28 -1.77 -2.66
C ALA A 65 16.09 -2.70 -3.89
N ALA A 66 16.05 -2.14 -5.10
CA ALA A 66 15.95 -2.89 -6.35
C ALA A 66 17.33 -3.18 -6.96
N GLY A 67 18.11 -4.05 -6.30
CA GLY A 67 19.11 -4.87 -6.97
C GLY A 67 20.58 -4.60 -6.61
N ASN A 68 21.17 -5.55 -5.86
CA ASN A 68 22.47 -6.13 -6.23
C ASN A 68 22.67 -7.49 -5.51
N GLY A 69 22.12 -8.55 -6.10
CA GLY A 69 22.42 -9.94 -5.72
C GLY A 69 23.58 -10.50 -6.54
N ALA A 70 24.79 -9.94 -6.40
CA ALA A 70 26.02 -10.51 -6.96
C ALA A 70 27.03 -10.74 -5.82
N GLY A 71 26.92 -11.89 -5.17
CA GLY A 71 27.85 -12.32 -4.12
C GLY A 71 29.20 -12.76 -4.71
N ASN A 72 30.26 -12.06 -4.29
CA ASN A 72 31.64 -12.58 -4.32
C ASN A 72 32.34 -12.18 -3.02
N GLY A 73 32.98 -13.14 -2.33
CA GLY A 73 33.93 -12.85 -1.28
C GLY A 73 33.94 -13.84 -0.11
N ASN A 74 34.93 -14.73 -0.15
CA ASN A 74 35.32 -15.65 0.91
C ASN A 74 36.02 -14.88 2.07
N GLY A 75 35.74 -15.18 3.35
CA GLY A 75 36.46 -14.56 4.48
C GLY A 75 36.01 -15.03 5.87
N ARG A 76 36.91 -15.67 6.61
CA ARG A 76 36.75 -16.21 7.96
C ARG A 76 36.92 -15.13 9.05
N GLY A 77 36.17 -15.24 10.16
CA GLY A 77 36.65 -14.82 11.49
C GLY A 77 35.65 -14.08 12.40
N GLY A 78 35.48 -14.60 13.63
CA GLY A 78 35.32 -13.80 14.85
C GLY A 78 33.90 -13.37 15.23
N GLY A 79 33.36 -13.94 16.31
CA GLY A 79 32.06 -13.54 16.87
C GLY A 79 32.10 -12.27 17.71
N THR A 80 30.98 -11.56 17.72
CA THR A 80 30.55 -10.70 18.83
C THR A 80 29.03 -10.63 18.81
N THR A 81 28.42 -11.02 19.93
CA THR A 81 27.01 -10.74 20.27
C THR A 81 26.80 -9.23 20.38
N ALA A 82 25.96 -8.67 19.52
CA ALA A 82 25.43 -7.31 19.69
C ALA A 82 24.02 -7.29 19.09
N ALA A 83 23.04 -7.10 19.97
CA ALA A 83 21.65 -6.69 19.74
C ALA A 83 21.04 -7.11 18.39
N ASP A 84 20.20 -8.14 18.45
CA ASP A 84 19.06 -8.30 17.57
C ASP A 84 18.12 -7.09 17.74
N ASP A 85 18.46 -5.96 17.12
CA ASP A 85 17.48 -4.95 16.73
C ASP A 85 16.81 -5.49 15.46
N GLY A 86 16.01 -6.53 15.64
CA GLY A 86 15.14 -7.14 14.65
C GLY A 86 13.99 -6.21 14.25
N SER A 87 14.28 -4.95 13.94
CA SER A 87 13.34 -4.02 13.33
C SER A 87 13.66 -3.84 11.85
N GLY A 88 13.65 -4.98 11.13
CA GLY A 88 13.32 -4.96 9.70
C GLY A 88 11.93 -4.31 9.52
N PRO A 89 11.66 -3.70 8.36
CA PRO A 89 10.61 -2.69 8.25
C PRO A 89 9.24 -3.28 8.61
N LYS A 90 8.70 -2.78 9.73
CA LYS A 90 7.50 -3.31 10.39
C LYS A 90 6.26 -2.75 9.70
N GLY A 91 5.84 -3.37 8.61
CA GLY A 91 4.50 -3.19 8.05
C GLY A 91 4.14 -1.77 7.63
N SER A 92 5.12 -0.96 7.21
CA SER A 92 4.83 0.36 6.64
C SER A 92 4.07 0.19 5.32
N SER A 93 3.25 1.16 4.95
CA SER A 93 2.59 1.17 3.65
C SER A 93 3.55 1.13 2.47
N ALA A 94 4.78 1.62 2.66
CA ALA A 94 5.85 1.54 1.68
C ALA A 94 6.26 0.08 1.42
N ASP A 95 6.43 -0.72 2.48
CA ASP A 95 6.73 -2.16 2.34
C ASP A 95 5.58 -2.89 1.66
N LEU A 96 4.34 -2.56 2.05
CA LEU A 96 3.14 -3.13 1.42
C LEU A 96 3.10 -2.80 -0.07
N ALA A 97 3.42 -1.57 -0.47
CA ALA A 97 3.50 -1.17 -1.88
C ALA A 97 4.52 -2.00 -2.65
N THR A 98 5.72 -2.20 -2.07
CA THR A 98 6.77 -3.05 -2.67
C THR A 98 6.28 -4.47 -2.90
N ILE A 99 5.66 -5.06 -1.88
CA ILE A 99 5.14 -6.43 -1.91
C ILE A 99 4.05 -6.55 -2.99
N VAL A 100 3.09 -5.62 -3.00
CA VAL A 100 1.99 -5.59 -3.96
C VAL A 100 2.50 -5.48 -5.40
N SER A 101 3.48 -4.60 -5.66
CA SER A 101 4.11 -4.47 -6.98
C SER A 101 4.77 -5.77 -7.44
N GLY A 102 5.56 -6.41 -6.56
CA GLY A 102 6.23 -7.67 -6.85
C GLY A 102 5.25 -8.82 -7.12
N VAL A 103 4.23 -8.95 -6.28
CA VAL A 103 3.16 -9.95 -6.44
C VAL A 103 2.36 -9.71 -7.72
N GLY A 104 2.03 -8.45 -8.02
CA GLY A 104 1.34 -8.06 -9.25
C GLY A 104 2.11 -8.45 -10.49
N ALA A 105 3.41 -8.14 -10.54
CA ALA A 105 4.27 -8.48 -11.67
C ALA A 105 4.39 -10.01 -11.87
N LEU A 106 4.59 -10.76 -10.78
CA LEU A 106 4.72 -12.21 -10.82
C LEU A 106 3.43 -12.88 -11.31
N THR A 107 2.29 -12.50 -10.72
CA THR A 107 0.99 -13.12 -11.03
C THR A 107 0.48 -12.71 -12.41
N HIS A 108 0.77 -11.50 -12.87
CA HIS A 108 0.52 -11.08 -14.26
C HIS A 108 1.39 -11.82 -15.29
N GLY A 109 2.64 -12.13 -14.94
CA GLY A 109 3.48 -13.02 -15.76
C GLY A 109 2.90 -14.43 -15.83
N ALA A 110 2.49 -14.98 -14.69
CA ALA A 110 1.88 -16.30 -14.59
C ALA A 110 0.58 -16.40 -15.41
N SER A 111 -0.31 -15.41 -15.32
CA SER A 111 -1.57 -15.42 -16.08
C SER A 111 -1.36 -15.48 -17.59
N LYS A 112 -0.36 -14.75 -18.11
CA LYS A 112 0.03 -14.78 -19.53
C LYS A 112 0.60 -16.13 -19.95
N LEU A 113 1.45 -16.73 -19.12
CA LEU A 113 2.06 -18.03 -19.42
C LEU A 113 1.05 -19.17 -19.35
N MET A 114 0.05 -19.05 -18.48
CA MET A 114 -0.97 -20.09 -18.25
C MET A 114 -2.21 -19.95 -19.13
N ASP A 115 -2.37 -18.83 -19.86
CA ASP A 115 -3.58 -18.49 -20.64
C ASP A 115 -4.89 -18.60 -19.80
N ALA A 116 -4.79 -18.31 -18.51
CA ALA A 116 -5.87 -18.51 -17.53
C ALA A 116 -6.77 -17.27 -17.32
N GLY A 117 -6.52 -16.20 -18.09
CA GLY A 117 -7.20 -14.91 -17.94
C GLY A 117 -6.63 -14.06 -16.79
N PRO A 118 -7.22 -12.88 -16.53
CA PRO A 118 -6.68 -11.91 -15.56
C PRO A 118 -6.76 -12.41 -14.11
N VAL A 119 -5.75 -12.07 -13.33
CA VAL A 119 -5.70 -12.37 -11.89
C VAL A 119 -6.74 -11.51 -11.19
N LYS A 120 -7.72 -12.16 -10.56
CA LYS A 120 -8.76 -11.47 -9.79
C LYS A 120 -8.25 -11.09 -8.40
N GLN A 121 -7.59 -12.03 -7.74
CA GLN A 121 -7.14 -11.90 -6.36
C GLN A 121 -5.96 -12.83 -6.08
N THR A 122 -5.04 -12.37 -5.23
CA THR A 122 -3.96 -13.15 -4.62
C THR A 122 -4.09 -13.09 -3.11
N MET A 123 -3.83 -14.20 -2.43
CA MET A 123 -3.79 -14.28 -0.97
C MET A 123 -2.48 -14.93 -0.55
N ILE A 124 -1.79 -14.30 0.40
CA ILE A 124 -0.56 -14.79 1.02
C ILE A 124 -0.85 -14.93 2.51
N ALA A 125 -0.88 -16.15 3.01
CA ALA A 125 -1.01 -16.44 4.44
C ALA A 125 0.36 -16.69 5.05
N MET A 126 0.62 -16.07 6.19
CA MET A 126 1.85 -16.18 6.98
C MET A 126 1.46 -16.48 8.43
N ASP A 127 2.40 -16.97 9.24
CA ASP A 127 2.14 -17.33 10.64
C ASP A 127 1.57 -16.15 11.46
N GLU A 128 2.06 -14.93 11.19
CA GLU A 128 1.74 -13.72 11.95
C GLU A 128 0.91 -12.70 11.15
N GLY A 129 0.38 -13.07 9.98
CA GLY A 129 -0.39 -12.13 9.17
C GLY A 129 -0.81 -12.65 7.80
N SER A 130 -1.57 -11.85 7.08
CA SER A 130 -2.00 -12.13 5.72
C SER A 130 -1.88 -10.90 4.83
N VAL A 131 -1.53 -11.12 3.56
CA VAL A 131 -1.55 -10.08 2.52
C VAL A 131 -2.54 -10.49 1.43
N PHE A 132 -3.41 -9.55 1.09
CA PHE A 132 -4.40 -9.69 0.02
C PHE A 132 -4.07 -8.69 -1.08
N VAL A 133 -4.13 -9.12 -2.34
CA VAL A 133 -3.95 -8.26 -3.50
C VAL A 133 -5.13 -8.45 -4.45
N MET A 134 -5.76 -7.36 -4.87
CA MET A 134 -6.89 -7.36 -5.80
C MET A 134 -6.63 -6.38 -6.95
N SER A 135 -6.97 -6.80 -8.17
CA SER A 135 -6.83 -5.94 -9.35
C SER A 135 -7.94 -4.89 -9.40
N ILE A 136 -7.58 -3.66 -9.75
CA ILE A 136 -8.50 -2.57 -10.08
C ILE A 136 -8.57 -2.45 -11.61
N SER A 137 -9.75 -2.13 -12.15
CA SER A 137 -10.03 -2.14 -13.59
C SER A 137 -9.12 -1.25 -14.46
N ASP A 138 -8.49 -0.24 -13.87
CA ASP A 138 -7.53 0.68 -14.53
C ASP A 138 -6.11 0.11 -14.63
N GLY A 139 -5.88 -1.12 -14.14
CA GLY A 139 -4.58 -1.77 -14.07
C GLY A 139 -3.82 -1.52 -12.75
N SER A 140 -4.38 -0.71 -11.84
CA SER A 140 -3.85 -0.55 -10.49
C SER A 140 -4.14 -1.79 -9.62
N LEU A 141 -3.45 -1.90 -8.50
CA LEU A 141 -3.59 -2.99 -7.52
C LEU A 141 -3.93 -2.41 -6.16
N LEU A 142 -4.91 -3.01 -5.49
CA LEU A 142 -5.22 -2.78 -4.09
C LEU A 142 -4.55 -3.88 -3.25
N GLY A 143 -3.68 -3.49 -2.31
CA GLY A 143 -3.09 -4.37 -1.32
C GLY A 143 -3.65 -4.10 0.07
N ALA A 144 -3.89 -5.16 0.85
CA ALA A 144 -4.25 -5.07 2.25
C ALA A 144 -3.38 -6.03 3.08
N HIS A 145 -2.81 -5.54 4.18
CA HIS A 145 -2.13 -6.33 5.20
C HIS A 145 -3.04 -6.47 6.42
N ALA A 146 -3.21 -7.70 6.89
CA ALA A 146 -4.13 -8.02 7.97
C ALA A 146 -3.53 -9.04 8.97
N THR A 147 -4.16 -9.14 10.14
CA THR A 147 -3.86 -10.15 11.15
C THR A 147 -4.10 -11.57 10.63
N PRO A 148 -3.46 -12.60 11.22
CA PRO A 148 -3.64 -13.98 10.79
C PRO A 148 -5.04 -14.53 11.07
N ASP A 149 -5.78 -13.92 12.00
CA ASP A 149 -7.14 -14.30 12.43
C ASP A 149 -8.25 -13.46 11.77
N CYS A 150 -7.91 -12.61 10.79
CA CYS A 150 -8.91 -11.78 10.10
C CYS A 150 -9.95 -12.64 9.36
N ASP A 151 -11.19 -12.17 9.31
CA ASP A 151 -12.21 -12.80 8.47
C ASP A 151 -11.95 -12.47 6.99
N MET A 152 -11.35 -13.43 6.29
CA MET A 152 -11.05 -13.32 4.86
C MET A 152 -12.26 -12.89 4.02
N SER A 153 -13.46 -13.34 4.35
CA SER A 153 -14.66 -13.01 3.57
C SER A 153 -15.02 -11.54 3.72
N VAL A 154 -14.86 -10.99 4.94
CA VAL A 154 -15.08 -9.57 5.22
C VAL A 154 -14.00 -8.72 4.53
N VAL A 155 -12.73 -9.11 4.64
CA VAL A 155 -11.62 -8.42 3.95
C VAL A 155 -11.86 -8.38 2.44
N ALA A 156 -12.14 -9.53 1.81
CA ALA A 156 -12.39 -9.62 0.38
C ALA A 156 -13.62 -8.80 -0.05
N TYR A 157 -14.70 -8.81 0.74
CA TYR A 157 -15.90 -8.01 0.48
C TYR A 157 -15.60 -6.51 0.46
N HIS A 158 -14.92 -6.00 1.48
CA HIS A 158 -14.59 -4.57 1.56
C HIS A 158 -13.57 -4.15 0.49
N MET A 159 -12.59 -5.00 0.17
CA MET A 159 -11.70 -4.78 -0.97
C MET A 159 -12.48 -4.69 -2.28
N ALA A 160 -13.44 -5.59 -2.52
CA ALA A 160 -14.28 -5.55 -3.71
C ALA A 160 -15.15 -4.27 -3.78
N LEU A 161 -15.70 -3.82 -2.64
CA LEU A 161 -16.40 -2.53 -2.55
C LEU A 161 -15.50 -1.35 -2.87
N PHE A 162 -14.25 -1.36 -2.36
CA PHE A 162 -13.27 -0.35 -2.70
C PHE A 162 -13.01 -0.33 -4.21
N VAL A 163 -12.68 -1.49 -4.79
CA VAL A 163 -12.39 -1.62 -6.23
C VAL A 163 -13.56 -1.13 -7.09
N GLY A 164 -14.80 -1.49 -6.72
CA GLY A 164 -16.00 -1.06 -7.45
C GLY A 164 -16.19 0.46 -7.45
N ARG A 165 -15.88 1.12 -6.34
CA ARG A 165 -15.96 2.59 -6.21
C ARG A 165 -14.77 3.30 -6.86
N ALA A 166 -13.56 2.76 -6.69
CA ALA A 166 -12.33 3.36 -7.16
C ALA A 166 -12.11 3.18 -8.67
N GLY A 167 -12.59 2.08 -9.26
CA GLY A 167 -12.29 1.72 -10.66
C GLY A 167 -12.77 2.74 -11.70
N HIS A 168 -13.83 3.51 -11.42
CA HIS A 168 -14.30 4.57 -12.31
C HIS A 168 -13.60 5.92 -12.07
N VAL A 169 -12.99 6.08 -10.90
CA VAL A 169 -12.43 7.35 -10.41
C VAL A 169 -10.92 7.42 -10.64
N LEU A 170 -10.22 6.28 -10.61
CA LEU A 170 -8.77 6.17 -10.89
C LEU A 170 -8.44 6.34 -12.39
N THR A 171 -8.80 7.47 -12.97
CA THR A 171 -8.39 7.82 -14.33
C THR A 171 -6.88 8.08 -14.39
N PRO A 172 -6.25 8.04 -15.59
CA PRO A 172 -4.84 8.39 -15.74
C PRO A 172 -4.48 9.77 -15.15
N GLU A 173 -5.36 10.75 -15.28
CA GLU A 173 -5.17 12.11 -14.75
C GLU A 173 -5.14 12.10 -13.22
N LEU A 174 -6.09 11.41 -12.59
CA LEU A 174 -6.14 11.32 -11.12
C LEU A 174 -4.94 10.55 -10.56
N ARG A 175 -4.48 9.50 -11.24
CA ARG A 175 -3.27 8.78 -10.84
C ARG A 175 -2.03 9.69 -10.86
N ASN A 176 -1.90 10.52 -11.90
CA ASN A 176 -0.81 11.49 -12.00
C ASN A 176 -0.88 12.53 -10.89
N GLU A 177 -2.08 13.03 -10.57
CA GLU A 177 -2.30 13.95 -9.47
C GLU A 177 -1.91 13.35 -8.12
N LEU A 178 -2.40 12.14 -7.82
CA LEU A 178 -2.10 11.39 -6.59
C LEU A 178 -0.60 11.13 -6.44
N ARG A 179 0.07 10.73 -7.52
CA ARG A 179 1.51 10.54 -7.56
C ARG A 179 2.27 11.84 -7.26
N GLN A 180 1.93 12.94 -7.94
CA GLN A 180 2.58 14.23 -7.73
C GLN A 180 2.39 14.72 -6.29
N SER A 181 1.23 14.47 -5.67
CA SER A 181 0.99 14.80 -4.27
C SER A 181 1.85 14.02 -3.29
N LEU A 182 2.19 12.76 -3.60
CA LEU A 182 3.11 11.96 -2.78
C LEU A 182 4.56 12.45 -2.97
N GLU A 183 4.96 12.76 -4.19
CA GLU A 183 6.28 13.31 -4.50
C GLU A 183 6.47 14.69 -3.83
N SER A 184 5.46 15.55 -3.81
CA SER A 184 5.52 16.89 -3.21
C SER A 184 5.53 16.91 -1.67
N ARG A 185 5.28 15.77 -1.01
CA ARG A 185 5.40 15.63 0.46
C ARG A 185 6.84 15.31 0.90
N THR A 186 7.74 15.14 -0.06
CA THR A 186 9.18 14.86 0.14
C THR A 186 9.97 16.16 0.13
#